data_AF-A0A0L8HQ53-F1
#
_entry.id   AF-A0A0L8HQ53-F1
#
_cell.length_a   1.000
_cell.length_b   1.000
_cell.length_c   1.000
_cell.angle_alpha   90.00
_cell.angle_beta   90.00
_cell.angle_gamma   90.00
#
_symmetry.space_group_name_H-M   'P 1'
#
loop_
_entity.id
_entity.type
_entity.pdbx_description
1 polymer ?
#
loop_
_entity_poly.entity_id
_entity_poly.type
_entity_poly.pdbx_seq_one_letter_code
_entity_poly.pdbx_strand_id
1 'polypeptide(L)'
;MANICVCVFVCLCVCVCVCVCVFMQFSETYNLAKLWNIPIIFVCENNGYGMGTSVDRAADYNTRRDYVPSIWVDGMEVLAIREATRSTWRNAVKQGPILLEYAIYRYRGHSMSDPGTSYRTREEIEEAREKGI
;
A
#
# COMPACT_ATOMS: atom_id res chain seq x y z
N MET A 1 -0.28 30.40 27.56
CA MET A 1 -0.33 28.92 27.45
C MET A 1 0.68 28.52 26.39
N ALA A 2 1.75 27.84 26.79
CA ALA A 2 2.82 27.46 25.86
C ALA A 2 2.29 26.43 24.86
N ASN A 3 2.30 26.78 23.57
CA ASN A 3 2.14 25.81 22.48
C ASN A 3 3.38 24.90 22.50
N ILE A 4 3.30 23.79 23.24
CA ILE A 4 4.24 22.70 23.09
C ILE A 4 4.04 22.16 21.68
N CYS A 5 4.92 22.55 20.76
CA CYS A 5 5.06 21.93 19.46
C CYS A 5 5.60 20.51 19.70
N VAL A 6 4.72 19.56 20.01
CA VAL A 6 5.08 18.15 20.02
C VAL A 6 5.35 17.82 18.55
N CYS A 7 6.61 17.56 18.19
CA CYS A 7 6.94 16.97 16.91
C CYS A 7 6.25 15.60 16.83
N VAL A 8 5.03 15.55 16.31
CA VAL A 8 4.32 14.29 16.09
C VAL A 8 4.96 13.64 14.88
N PHE A 9 5.91 12.75 15.13
CA PHE A 9 6.48 11.88 14.12
C PHE A 9 5.44 10.81 13.77
N VAL A 10 4.86 10.89 12.58
CA VAL A 10 4.12 9.75 12.01
C VAL A 10 5.10 8.94 11.18
N CYS A 11 5.22 7.66 11.51
CA CYS A 11 6.06 6.74 10.75
C CYS A 11 5.38 6.35 9.43
N LEU A 12 6.15 6.30 8.35
CA LEU A 12 5.71 5.78 7.06
C LEU A 12 6.41 4.44 6.80
N CYS A 13 5.64 3.36 6.71
CA CYS A 13 6.16 2.03 6.42
C CYS A 13 5.66 1.58 5.04
N VAL A 14 6.57 1.44 4.07
CA VAL A 14 6.22 1.13 2.67
C VAL A 14 6.44 -0.35 2.38
N CYS A 15 5.40 -1.00 1.83
CA CYS A 15 5.41 -2.38 1.37
C CYS A 15 5.03 -2.44 -0.12
N VAL A 16 5.78 -3.21 -0.90
CA VAL A 16 5.75 -3.17 -2.38
C VAL A 16 4.81 -4.23 -3.01
N CYS A 17 4.19 -5.11 -2.22
CA CYS A 17 3.08 -5.95 -2.72
C CYS A 17 2.09 -6.30 -1.62
N VAL A 18 0.81 -6.36 -1.98
CA VAL A 18 -0.28 -7.05 -1.27
C VAL A 18 0.12 -8.47 -0.84
N CYS A 19 0.85 -9.18 -1.69
CA CYS A 19 1.43 -10.50 -1.47
C CYS A 19 2.35 -10.57 -0.24
N VAL A 20 2.98 -9.45 0.10
CA VAL A 20 3.85 -9.34 1.27
C VAL A 20 3.01 -8.90 2.49
N CYS A 21 1.95 -8.12 2.28
CA CYS A 21 0.99 -7.77 3.33
C CYS A 21 0.23 -8.99 3.90
N VAL A 22 0.26 -10.14 3.23
CA VAL A 22 -0.36 -11.38 3.74
C VAL A 22 0.55 -12.23 4.62
N PHE A 23 1.82 -11.86 4.77
CA PHE A 23 2.70 -12.52 5.75
C PHE A 23 2.22 -12.24 7.17
N MET A 24 2.29 -13.27 8.03
CA MET A 24 1.86 -13.20 9.43
C MET A 24 2.45 -12.02 10.21
N GLN A 25 3.71 -11.68 9.94
CA GLN A 25 4.41 -10.56 10.59
C GLN A 25 3.73 -9.20 10.36
N PHE A 26 3.10 -8.99 9.20
CA PHE A 26 2.34 -7.76 8.93
C PHE A 26 1.04 -7.73 9.72
N SER A 27 0.29 -8.85 9.77
CA SER A 27 -0.92 -8.94 10.58
C SER A 27 -0.64 -8.72 12.07
N GLU A 28 0.45 -9.27 12.60
CA GLU A 28 0.88 -9.03 13.99
C GLU A 28 1.25 -7.56 14.22
N THR A 29 1.95 -6.94 13.27
CA THR A 29 2.33 -5.52 13.35
C THR A 29 1.09 -4.61 13.30
N TYR A 30 0.11 -4.90 12.44
CA TYR A 30 -1.16 -4.17 12.37
C TYR A 30 -1.93 -4.29 13.69
N ASN A 31 -1.98 -5.50 14.25
CA ASN A 31 -2.63 -5.76 15.53
C ASN A 31 -1.96 -4.99 16.68
N LEU A 32 -0.63 -5.01 16.78
CA LEU A 32 0.11 -4.27 17.81
C LEU A 32 -0.02 -2.75 17.63
N ALA A 33 0.09 -2.26 16.40
CA ALA A 33 -0.10 -0.85 16.08
C ALA A 33 -1.50 -0.35 16.47
N LYS A 34 -2.53 -1.18 16.26
CA LYS A 34 -3.90 -0.88 16.65
C LYS A 34 -4.09 -0.93 18.16
N LEU A 35 -3.54 -1.95 18.82
CA LEU A 35 -3.60 -2.13 20.27
C LEU A 35 -2.97 -0.96 21.01
N TRP A 36 -1.84 -0.45 20.53
CA TRP A 36 -1.10 0.67 21.14
C TRP A 36 -1.47 2.04 20.56
N ASN A 37 -2.42 2.08 19.62
CA ASN A 37 -2.87 3.30 18.96
C ASN A 37 -1.71 4.16 18.41
N ILE A 38 -0.73 3.50 17.79
CA ILE A 38 0.47 4.17 17.28
C ILE A 38 0.11 5.02 16.06
N PRO A 39 0.57 6.28 15.97
CA PRO A 39 0.40 7.11 14.77
C PRO A 39 1.34 6.61 13.66
N ILE A 40 0.92 5.60 12.91
CA ILE A 40 1.67 5.00 11.80
C ILE A 40 0.80 4.88 10.55
N ILE A 41 1.41 5.13 9.39
CA ILE A 41 0.79 4.88 8.09
C ILE A 41 1.50 3.71 7.45
N PHE A 42 0.74 2.64 7.22
CA PHE A 42 1.17 1.53 6.40
C PHE A 42 0.83 1.83 4.95
N VAL A 43 1.82 1.79 4.07
CA VAL A 43 1.63 2.00 2.64
C VAL A 43 1.77 0.66 1.93
N CYS A 44 0.75 0.31 1.14
CA CYS A 44 0.77 -0.85 0.26
C CYS A 44 0.78 -0.38 -1.19
N GLU A 45 1.86 -0.62 -1.90
CA GLU A 45 1.92 -0.46 -3.35
C GLU A 45 1.41 -1.74 -4.00
N ASN A 46 0.17 -1.71 -4.47
CA ASN A 46 -0.45 -2.83 -5.13
C ASN A 46 -0.25 -2.71 -6.63
N ASN A 47 0.69 -3.48 -7.16
CA ASN A 47 0.98 -3.56 -8.59
C ASN A 47 0.35 -4.77 -9.29
N GLY A 48 -0.56 -5.49 -8.61
CA GLY A 48 -1.20 -6.71 -9.10
C GLY A 48 -0.34 -7.97 -9.07
N TYR A 49 0.97 -7.88 -8.77
CA TYR A 49 1.90 -9.01 -8.88
C TYR A 49 3.01 -9.06 -7.80
N GLY A 50 3.09 -10.20 -7.10
CA GLY A 50 4.20 -10.55 -6.22
C GLY A 50 5.20 -11.42 -6.94
N MET A 51 6.31 -10.81 -7.37
CA MET A 51 7.21 -11.46 -8.34
C MET A 51 6.44 -11.88 -9.60
N GLY A 52 6.09 -13.16 -9.73
CA GLY A 52 5.25 -13.70 -10.82
C GLY A 52 3.87 -14.23 -10.38
N THR A 53 3.51 -14.07 -9.11
CA THR A 53 2.21 -14.51 -8.56
C THR A 53 1.23 -13.34 -8.61
N SER A 54 0.10 -13.52 -9.28
CA SER A 54 -0.97 -12.50 -9.31
C SER A 54 -1.67 -12.40 -7.95
N VAL A 55 -2.18 -11.22 -7.61
CA VAL A 55 -2.88 -10.98 -6.33
C VAL A 55 -4.04 -11.95 -6.12
N ASP A 56 -4.85 -12.18 -7.16
CA ASP A 56 -5.99 -13.10 -7.10
C ASP A 56 -5.60 -14.55 -6.75
N ARG A 57 -4.39 -14.96 -7.13
CA ARG A 57 -3.86 -16.29 -6.77
C ARG A 57 -3.20 -16.32 -5.40
N ALA A 58 -2.71 -15.18 -4.92
CA ALA A 58 -1.98 -15.09 -3.66
C ALA A 58 -2.91 -14.99 -2.45
N ALA A 59 -3.99 -14.22 -2.56
CA ALA A 59 -4.90 -14.01 -1.44
C ALA A 59 -6.23 -13.37 -1.83
N ASP A 60 -7.27 -13.69 -1.05
CA ASP A 60 -8.45 -12.84 -0.95
C ASP A 60 -8.13 -11.61 -0.10
N TYR A 61 -7.61 -10.58 -0.75
CA TYR A 61 -7.09 -9.37 -0.12
C TYR A 61 -8.16 -8.58 0.66
N ASN A 62 -9.43 -8.67 0.26
CA ASN A 62 -10.51 -7.92 0.91
C ASN A 62 -10.77 -8.41 2.34
N THR A 63 -10.58 -9.70 2.62
CA THR A 63 -10.80 -10.27 3.96
C THR A 63 -9.71 -9.94 4.99
N ARG A 64 -8.54 -9.46 4.54
CA ARG A 64 -7.39 -9.17 5.43
C ARG A 64 -7.23 -7.69 5.79
N ARG A 65 -8.07 -6.81 5.23
CA ARG A 65 -8.12 -5.37 5.56
C ARG A 65 -8.77 -5.09 6.92
N ASP A 66 -9.34 -6.09 7.59
CA ASP A 66 -10.24 -5.88 8.74
C ASP A 66 -9.57 -5.41 10.04
N TYR A 67 -8.23 -5.49 10.16
CA TYR A 67 -7.53 -5.12 11.40
C TYR A 67 -7.35 -3.60 11.58
N VAL A 68 -7.21 -2.84 10.49
CA VAL A 68 -6.85 -1.41 10.49
C VAL A 68 -7.64 -0.71 9.39
N PRO A 69 -8.19 0.51 9.63
CA PRO A 69 -8.88 1.26 8.57
C PRO A 69 -7.98 1.41 7.35
N SER A 70 -8.54 1.10 6.18
CA SER A 70 -7.82 1.17 4.91
C SER A 70 -8.43 2.19 3.95
N ILE A 71 -7.58 2.82 3.15
CA ILE A 71 -7.95 3.77 2.10
C ILE A 71 -7.35 3.27 0.80
N TRP A 72 -8.19 3.14 -0.23
CA TRP A 72 -7.74 2.83 -1.58
C TRP A 72 -7.57 4.11 -2.37
N VAL A 73 -6.45 4.24 -3.08
CA VAL A 73 -6.09 5.42 -3.86
C VAL A 73 -5.55 4.97 -5.20
N ASP A 74 -5.97 5.66 -6.25
CA ASP A 74 -5.32 5.56 -7.56
C ASP A 74 -3.88 6.09 -7.45
N GLY A 75 -2.92 5.19 -7.57
CA GLY A 75 -1.49 5.47 -7.49
C GLY A 75 -0.88 5.92 -8.82
N MET A 76 -1.65 5.99 -9.89
CA MET A 76 -1.21 6.54 -11.18
C MET A 76 -1.45 8.05 -11.27
N GLU A 77 -2.34 8.59 -10.43
CA GLU A 77 -2.58 10.02 -10.29
C GLU A 77 -1.80 10.64 -9.11
N VAL A 78 -0.73 11.38 -9.42
CA VAL A 78 0.15 12.01 -8.40
C VAL A 78 -0.59 12.97 -7.45
N LEU A 79 -1.62 13.66 -7.95
CA LEU A 79 -2.41 14.59 -7.14
C LEU A 79 -3.29 13.84 -6.15
N ALA A 80 -3.86 12.69 -6.56
CA ALA A 80 -4.62 11.81 -5.69
C ALA A 80 -3.73 11.25 -4.57
N ILE A 81 -2.52 10.77 -4.89
CA ILE A 81 -1.53 10.33 -3.90
C ILE A 81 -1.23 11.44 -2.89
N ARG A 82 -0.96 12.66 -3.37
CA ARG A 82 -0.59 13.78 -2.50
C ARG A 82 -1.70 14.12 -1.52
N GLU A 83 -2.93 14.27 -2.01
CA GLU A 83 -4.07 14.62 -1.14
C GLU A 83 -4.44 13.47 -0.20
N ALA A 84 -4.38 12.22 -0.67
CA ALA A 84 -4.63 11.06 0.18
C ALA A 84 -3.56 10.87 1.25
N THR A 85 -2.28 11.06 0.94
CA THR A 85 -1.20 11.04 1.93
C THR A 85 -1.43 12.13 2.98
N ARG A 86 -1.77 13.35 2.53
CA ARG A 86 -1.98 14.50 3.42
C ARG A 86 -3.18 14.32 4.34
N SER A 87 -4.29 13.77 3.84
CA SER A 87 -5.48 13.47 4.64
C SER A 87 -5.21 12.32 5.62
N THR A 88 -4.55 11.26 5.16
CA THR A 88 -4.17 10.10 5.97
C THR A 88 -3.24 10.49 7.12
N TRP A 89 -2.24 11.34 6.87
CA TRP A 89 -1.37 11.89 7.92
C TRP A 89 -2.16 12.57 9.03
N ARG A 90 -3.09 13.46 8.67
CA ARG A 90 -3.91 14.18 9.65
C ARG A 90 -4.81 13.24 10.46
N ASN A 91 -5.29 12.17 9.82
CA ASN A 91 -6.13 11.17 10.47
C ASN A 91 -5.32 10.25 11.38
N ALA A 92 -4.14 9.80 10.95
CA ALA A 92 -3.29 8.87 11.70
C ALA A 92 -2.83 9.47 13.04
N VAL A 93 -2.51 10.78 13.05
CA VAL A 93 -2.20 11.52 14.29
C VAL A 93 -3.32 11.46 15.32
N LYS A 94 -4.59 11.36 14.88
CA LYS A 94 -5.77 11.42 15.75
C LYS A 94 -6.37 10.05 16.07
N GLN A 95 -6.32 9.14 15.11
CA GLN A 95 -7.09 7.89 15.10
C GLN A 95 -6.21 6.63 15.19
N GLY A 96 -4.88 6.80 15.20
CA GLY A 96 -3.93 5.70 15.27
C GLY A 96 -3.52 5.16 13.90
N PRO A 97 -3.28 3.86 13.74
CA PRO A 97 -2.75 3.31 12.49
C PRO A 97 -3.77 3.40 11.34
N ILE A 98 -3.27 3.66 10.13
CA ILE A 98 -4.06 3.63 8.90
C ILE A 98 -3.29 2.88 7.81
N LEU A 99 -3.99 2.05 7.03
CA LEU A 99 -3.46 1.42 5.82
C LEU A 99 -3.85 2.26 4.60
N LEU A 100 -2.86 2.62 3.78
CA LEU A 100 -3.01 3.39 2.56
C LEU A 100 -2.54 2.54 1.39
N GLU A 101 -3.45 2.16 0.52
CA GLU A 101 -3.13 1.36 -0.65
C GLU A 101 -3.13 2.21 -1.91
N TYR A 102 -2.01 2.14 -2.62
CA TYR A 102 -1.87 2.70 -3.94
C TYR A 102 -2.02 1.59 -4.97
N ALA A 103 -3.07 1.65 -5.77
CA ALA A 103 -3.16 0.87 -6.99
C ALA A 103 -2.23 1.49 -8.03
N ILE A 104 -1.16 0.77 -8.36
CA ILE A 104 -0.16 1.20 -9.35
C ILE A 104 0.07 0.07 -10.35
N TYR A 105 0.86 0.33 -11.39
CA TYR A 105 1.31 -0.73 -12.29
C TYR A 105 2.82 -0.74 -12.50
N ARG A 106 3.41 -1.95 -12.47
CA ARG A 106 4.84 -2.15 -12.71
C ARG A 106 5.10 -2.52 -14.17
N TYR A 107 5.55 -1.54 -14.95
CA TYR A 107 5.85 -1.70 -16.38
C TYR A 107 7.02 -2.63 -16.72
N ARG A 108 7.90 -2.89 -15.76
CA ARG A 108 9.03 -3.81 -15.92
C ARG A 108 8.74 -5.14 -15.21
N GLY A 109 9.56 -6.14 -15.51
CA GLY A 109 9.58 -7.38 -14.75
C GLY A 109 9.97 -7.16 -13.28
N HIS A 110 9.92 -8.21 -12.46
CA HIS A 110 10.17 -8.09 -11.02
C HIS A 110 11.59 -7.63 -10.69
N SER A 111 12.55 -8.07 -11.51
CA SER A 111 13.96 -7.70 -11.39
C SER A 111 14.61 -7.80 -12.77
N MET A 112 15.90 -7.47 -12.89
CA MET A 112 16.63 -7.66 -14.15
C MET A 112 16.66 -9.13 -14.61
N SER A 113 16.58 -10.07 -13.66
CA SER A 113 16.57 -11.52 -13.95
C SER A 113 15.20 -12.06 -14.30
N ASP A 114 14.13 -11.33 -13.96
CA ASP A 114 12.76 -11.69 -14.30
C ASP A 114 12.23 -10.74 -15.38
N PRO A 115 12.14 -11.17 -16.66
CA PRO A 115 11.63 -10.34 -17.74
C PRO A 115 10.12 -10.06 -17.64
N GLY A 116 9.38 -10.82 -16.82
CA GLY A 116 7.95 -10.58 -16.57
C GLY A 116 7.00 -11.01 -17.68
N THR A 117 7.47 -11.72 -18.70
CA THR A 117 6.69 -12.16 -19.88
C THR A 117 5.99 -13.51 -19.70
N SER A 118 6.28 -14.26 -18.64
CA SER A 118 5.74 -15.61 -18.42
C SER A 118 4.40 -15.62 -17.68
N TYR A 119 4.07 -14.54 -16.98
CA TYR A 119 2.87 -14.43 -16.12
C TYR A 119 2.01 -13.20 -16.42
N ARG A 120 2.38 -12.42 -17.45
CA ARG A 120 1.68 -11.22 -17.95
C ARG A 120 1.78 -11.16 -19.47
N THR A 121 0.73 -10.64 -20.11
CA THR A 121 0.73 -10.44 -21.57
C THR A 121 1.31 -9.07 -21.93
N ARG A 122 1.71 -8.88 -23.19
CA ARG A 122 2.20 -7.57 -23.66
C ARG A 122 1.06 -6.57 -23.76
N GLU A 123 -0.11 -7.06 -24.13
CA GLU A 123 -1.35 -6.31 -24.27
C GLU A 123 -1.76 -5.67 -22.94
N GLU A 124 -1.65 -6.41 -21.81
CA GLU A 124 -1.92 -5.87 -20.47
C GLU A 124 -0.99 -4.70 -20.12
N ILE A 125 0.30 -4.83 -20.45
CA ILE A 125 1.30 -3.79 -20.16
C ILE A 125 1.07 -2.55 -21.03
N GLU A 126 0.69 -2.73 -22.28
CA GLU A 126 0.36 -1.65 -23.22
C GLU A 126 -0.91 -0.93 -22.78
N GLU A 127 -1.95 -1.67 -22.41
CA GLU A 127 -3.21 -1.11 -21.89
C GLU A 127 -2.98 -0.29 -20.62
N ALA A 128 -2.18 -0.81 -19.67
CA ALA A 128 -1.82 -0.09 -18.45
C ALA A 128 -1.07 1.22 -18.74
N ARG A 129 -0.20 1.24 -19.77
CA ARG A 129 0.51 2.46 -20.19
C ARG A 129 -0.39 3.49 -20.83
N GLU A 130 -1.34 3.05 -21.66
CA GLU A 130 -2.26 3.95 -22.36
C GLU A 130 -3.29 4.55 -21.42
N LYS A 131 -3.83 3.72 -20.52
CA LYS A 131 -4.91 4.13 -19.62
C LYS A 131 -4.40 4.74 -18.31
N GLY A 132 -3.12 4.55 -17.98
CA GLY A 132 -2.54 4.98 -16.71
C GLY A 132 -3.25 4.32 -15.53
N ILE A 133 -3.49 3.01 -15.63
CA ILE A 133 -4.10 2.18 -14.58
C ILE A 133 -2.99 1.47 -13.80
#